data_AF-A0A937KYC3-F1
#
_entry.id   AF-A0A937KYC3-F1
#
_cell.length_a   1.000
_cell.length_b   1.000
_cell.length_c   1.000
_cell.angle_alpha   90.00
_cell.angle_beta   90.00
_cell.angle_gamma   90.00
#
_symmetry.space_group_name_H-M   'P 1'
#
loop_
_entity.id
_entity.type
_entity.pdbx_description
1 polymer ?
#
loop_
_entity_poly.entity_id
_entity_poly.type
_entity_poly.pdbx_seq_one_letter_code
_entity_poly.pdbx_strand_id
1 'polypeptide(L)'
;MRRYFLTLLTLAFSIMGAVSMMGNTAMSDDLKIEVMQEGDGDVAEAGQRVTVHYEGRLSDDTVFDSSRPRGRPFSFTIGAGQVIKGWEQGVAGMKIGELRRLTIPADLAYGAAGAGDVIPPNATLVFDIELLAVSAPVTLGQATPEDLLQAQKDGVLIVDIRRADEWAQTGVIEGAKTITAFQTNGSLHPDFQQDFMALLPTPDTPVLLYCRSGNRTENLGMALIEQLGFSQVSHLSEGILGWTEAGHKTVIYT
;
A
#
# COMPACT_ATOMS: atom_id res chain seq x y z
N MET A 1 -41.62 -28.67 -62.12
CA MET A 1 -43.08 -28.92 -62.21
C MET A 1 -43.72 -28.14 -61.06
N ARG A 2 -44.45 -27.04 -61.36
CA ARG A 2 -45.26 -26.30 -60.36
C ARG A 2 -46.41 -27.19 -59.90
N ARG A 3 -46.76 -27.15 -58.61
CA ARG A 3 -48.16 -27.19 -58.15
C ARG A 3 -48.29 -26.62 -56.74
N TYR A 4 -49.05 -25.53 -56.68
CA TYR A 4 -49.63 -24.88 -55.52
C TYR A 4 -50.81 -25.72 -55.01
N PHE A 5 -51.07 -25.74 -53.71
CA PHE A 5 -52.43 -25.65 -53.18
C PHE A 5 -52.43 -24.89 -51.85
N LEU A 6 -53.35 -23.93 -51.80
CA LEU A 6 -53.57 -22.87 -50.83
C LEU A 6 -54.81 -23.23 -50.01
N THR A 7 -54.82 -23.01 -48.69
CA THR A 7 -55.97 -22.69 -47.79
C THR A 7 -55.47 -22.82 -46.34
N LEU A 8 -55.80 -22.00 -45.35
CA LEU A 8 -56.77 -20.94 -45.20
C LEU A 8 -56.31 -20.04 -44.03
N LEU A 9 -56.51 -18.74 -44.19
CA LEU A 9 -56.23 -17.67 -43.22
C LEU A 9 -57.26 -17.69 -42.08
N THR A 10 -56.81 -17.67 -40.82
CA THR A 10 -57.54 -17.01 -39.73
C THR A 10 -56.58 -16.19 -38.85
N LEU A 11 -56.97 -14.94 -38.67
CA LEU A 11 -56.30 -13.85 -37.97
C LEU A 11 -56.78 -13.83 -36.50
N ALA A 12 -55.87 -13.79 -35.51
CA ALA A 12 -56.21 -13.36 -34.16
C ALA A 12 -54.97 -12.84 -33.38
N PHE A 13 -54.96 -11.52 -33.21
CA PHE A 13 -54.45 -10.67 -32.12
C PHE A 13 -53.50 -11.24 -31.02
N SER A 14 -52.34 -10.59 -30.91
CA SER A 14 -51.65 -10.08 -29.71
C SER A 14 -51.64 -10.89 -28.40
N ILE A 15 -50.43 -11.19 -27.90
CA ILE A 15 -49.85 -10.56 -26.68
C ILE A 15 -48.33 -10.73 -26.73
N MET A 16 -47.63 -9.60 -26.66
CA MET A 16 -46.19 -9.48 -26.47
C MET A 16 -45.86 -9.93 -25.05
N GLY A 17 -45.25 -11.12 -24.90
CA GLY A 17 -44.65 -11.54 -23.64
C GLY A 17 -43.26 -10.92 -23.50
N ALA A 18 -43.18 -9.73 -22.91
CA ALA A 18 -41.91 -9.16 -22.46
C ALA A 18 -41.35 -10.06 -21.34
N VAL A 19 -40.32 -10.85 -21.67
CA VAL A 19 -39.49 -11.50 -20.65
C VAL A 19 -38.66 -10.39 -20.01
N SER A 20 -39.12 -9.88 -18.86
CA SER A 20 -38.30 -9.04 -18.00
C SER A 20 -37.10 -9.85 -17.53
N MET A 21 -35.93 -9.53 -18.06
CA MET A 21 -34.67 -9.78 -17.38
C MET A 21 -34.68 -8.92 -16.11
N MET A 22 -35.13 -9.48 -14.99
CA MET A 22 -34.78 -8.95 -13.68
C MET A 22 -33.30 -9.22 -13.49
N GLY A 23 -32.47 -8.30 -13.99
CA GLY A 23 -31.13 -8.13 -13.47
C GLY A 23 -31.30 -7.85 -11.98
N ASN A 24 -30.86 -8.79 -11.15
CA ASN A 24 -30.71 -8.55 -9.74
C ASN A 24 -29.56 -7.54 -9.60
N THR A 25 -29.88 -6.25 -9.69
CA THR A 25 -29.00 -5.21 -9.17
C THR A 25 -29.01 -5.39 -7.66
N ALA A 26 -28.13 -6.27 -7.18
CA ALA A 26 -27.76 -6.26 -5.77
C ALA A 26 -27.31 -4.82 -5.50
N MET A 27 -28.09 -4.12 -4.67
CA MET A 27 -27.64 -2.86 -4.07
C MET A 27 -26.31 -3.20 -3.40
N SER A 28 -25.24 -2.47 -3.73
CA SER A 28 -24.01 -2.57 -2.94
C SER A 28 -24.39 -2.20 -1.51
N ASP A 29 -24.31 -3.15 -0.59
CA ASP A 29 -24.51 -2.85 0.82
C ASP A 29 -23.45 -1.81 1.22
N ASP A 30 -23.84 -0.74 1.91
CA ASP A 30 -22.88 0.25 2.39
C ASP A 30 -22.02 -0.33 3.54
N LEU A 31 -20.82 0.23 3.74
CA LEU A 31 -19.98 -0.05 4.91
C LEU A 31 -20.77 0.22 6.20
N LYS A 32 -20.87 -0.77 7.10
CA LYS A 32 -21.46 -0.58 8.43
C LYS A 32 -20.37 -0.43 9.47
N ILE A 33 -20.51 0.58 10.33
CA ILE A 33 -19.59 0.91 11.41
C ILE A 33 -20.36 0.87 12.73
N GLU A 34 -19.91 0.05 13.65
CA GLU A 34 -20.50 -0.09 14.99
C GLU A 34 -19.42 0.13 16.05
N VAL A 35 -19.54 1.18 16.86
CA VAL A 35 -18.62 1.42 17.98
C VAL A 35 -18.98 0.46 19.12
N MET A 36 -18.08 -0.46 19.44
CA MET A 36 -18.25 -1.48 20.48
C MET A 36 -17.75 -0.98 21.83
N GLN A 37 -16.72 -0.14 21.81
CA GLN A 37 -16.15 0.55 22.96
C GLN A 37 -15.62 1.91 22.50
N GLU A 38 -15.99 2.97 23.20
CA GLU A 38 -15.48 4.32 22.95
C GLU A 38 -14.00 4.44 23.35
N GLY A 39 -13.23 5.16 22.54
CA GLY A 39 -11.89 5.63 22.89
C GLY A 39 -11.91 7.07 23.38
N ASP A 40 -10.87 7.48 24.09
CA ASP A 40 -10.75 8.83 24.67
C ASP A 40 -9.48 9.58 24.24
N GLY A 41 -8.58 8.94 23.49
CA GLY A 41 -7.36 9.58 22.99
C GLY A 41 -7.54 10.27 21.62
N ASP A 42 -6.41 10.57 21.00
CA ASP A 42 -6.34 11.30 19.73
C ASP A 42 -7.13 10.61 18.61
N VAL A 43 -7.67 11.43 17.71
CA VAL A 43 -8.49 10.98 16.57
C VAL A 43 -7.58 10.59 15.40
N ALA A 44 -7.90 9.47 14.75
CA ALA A 44 -7.30 9.02 13.51
C ALA A 44 -7.83 9.81 12.31
N GLU A 45 -6.93 10.59 11.71
CA GLU A 45 -7.23 11.44 10.56
C GLU A 45 -6.54 10.93 9.28
N ALA A 46 -7.05 11.36 8.13
CA ALA A 46 -6.42 11.06 6.85
C ALA A 46 -4.96 11.56 6.81
N GLY A 47 -4.08 10.74 6.25
CA GLY A 47 -2.63 10.98 6.19
C GLY A 47 -1.87 10.55 7.45
N GLN A 48 -2.54 10.32 8.59
CA GLN A 48 -1.88 9.82 9.78
C GLN A 48 -1.57 8.32 9.66
N ARG A 49 -0.49 7.90 10.33
CA ARG A 49 -0.21 6.49 10.53
C ARG A 49 -0.95 6.01 11.77
N VAL A 50 -1.71 4.94 11.64
CA VAL A 50 -2.44 4.30 12.73
C VAL A 50 -1.84 2.94 13.05
N THR A 51 -1.97 2.52 14.30
CA THR A 51 -1.59 1.17 14.76
C THR A 51 -2.79 0.53 15.42
N VAL A 52 -3.15 -0.67 14.96
CA VAL A 52 -4.38 -1.37 15.38
C VAL A 52 -4.13 -2.81 15.78
N HIS A 53 -4.94 -3.30 16.72
CA HIS A 53 -5.25 -4.72 16.81
C HIS A 53 -6.53 -5.01 16.03
N TYR A 54 -6.65 -6.21 15.48
CA TYR A 54 -7.82 -6.60 14.71
C TYR A 54 -8.05 -8.10 14.70
N GLU A 55 -9.29 -8.49 14.43
CA GLU A 55 -9.72 -9.84 14.06
C GLU A 55 -10.71 -9.76 12.89
N GLY A 56 -10.41 -10.47 11.80
CA GLY A 56 -11.24 -10.56 10.59
C GLY A 56 -11.95 -11.91 10.49
N ARG A 57 -13.26 -11.86 10.25
CA ARG A 57 -14.16 -13.01 10.15
C ARG A 57 -15.02 -12.96 8.88
N LEU A 58 -15.34 -14.12 8.33
CA LEU A 58 -16.40 -14.27 7.32
C LEU A 58 -17.77 -14.14 8.00
N SER A 59 -18.84 -13.99 7.20
CA SER A 59 -20.22 -13.88 7.71
C SER A 59 -20.73 -15.11 8.48
N ASP A 60 -20.03 -16.25 8.39
CA ASP A 60 -20.30 -17.46 9.16
C ASP A 60 -19.45 -17.56 10.44
N ASP A 61 -18.88 -16.44 10.87
CA ASP A 61 -17.97 -16.29 12.02
C ASP A 61 -16.61 -17.01 11.88
N THR A 62 -16.29 -17.59 10.72
CA THR A 62 -14.97 -18.17 10.48
C THR A 62 -13.90 -17.08 10.51
N VAL A 63 -13.01 -17.13 11.50
CA VAL A 63 -11.83 -16.24 11.58
C VAL A 63 -10.85 -16.60 10.48
N PHE A 64 -10.54 -15.63 9.62
CA PHE A 64 -9.52 -15.80 8.58
C PHE A 64 -8.20 -15.11 8.91
N ASP A 65 -8.23 -14.07 9.75
CA ASP A 65 -7.02 -13.33 10.12
C ASP A 65 -7.16 -12.63 11.48
N SER A 66 -6.06 -12.51 12.23
CA SER A 66 -6.02 -11.80 13.51
C SER A 66 -4.59 -11.39 13.87
N SER A 67 -4.40 -10.18 14.39
CA SER A 67 -3.08 -9.68 14.81
C SER A 67 -2.68 -10.14 16.22
N ARG A 68 -3.64 -10.48 17.09
CA ARG A 68 -3.34 -10.85 18.49
C ARG A 68 -2.56 -12.16 18.63
N PRO A 69 -2.89 -13.26 17.92
CA PRO A 69 -2.11 -14.50 17.99
C PRO A 69 -0.65 -14.33 17.55
N ARG A 70 -0.38 -13.34 16.69
CA ARG A 70 0.97 -12.99 16.23
C ARG A 70 1.75 -12.13 17.23
N GLY A 71 1.07 -11.59 18.25
CA GLY A 71 1.66 -10.70 19.25
C GLY A 71 2.14 -9.36 18.69
N ARG A 72 1.81 -9.02 17.44
CA ARG A 72 2.27 -7.80 16.77
C ARG A 72 1.08 -7.03 16.18
N PRO A 73 0.82 -5.78 16.62
CA PRO A 73 -0.14 -4.89 15.99
C PRO A 73 0.18 -4.63 14.52
N PHE A 74 -0.82 -4.21 13.75
CA PHE A 74 -0.67 -3.84 12.36
C PHE A 74 -0.73 -2.32 12.22
N SER A 75 0.13 -1.74 11.39
CA SER A 75 0.18 -0.30 11.16
C SER A 75 0.07 0.03 9.68
N PHE A 76 -0.69 1.07 9.36
CA PHE A 76 -0.88 1.57 8.00
C PHE A 76 -1.16 3.08 8.02
N THR A 77 -1.06 3.73 6.87
CA THR A 77 -1.39 5.15 6.71
C THR A 77 -2.77 5.32 6.09
N ILE A 78 -3.65 6.08 6.75
CA ILE A 78 -5.01 6.34 6.23
C ILE A 78 -4.92 7.20 4.96
N GLY A 79 -5.58 6.77 3.90
CA GLY A 79 -5.62 7.42 2.60
C GLY A 79 -4.48 7.02 1.66
N ALA A 80 -3.54 6.17 2.10
CA ALA A 80 -2.42 5.73 1.26
C ALA A 80 -2.76 4.54 0.35
N GLY A 81 -3.92 3.90 0.51
CA GLY A 81 -4.33 2.75 -0.30
C GLY A 81 -3.56 1.47 0.05
N GLN A 82 -3.06 1.38 1.28
CA GLN A 82 -2.29 0.24 1.80
C GLN A 82 -3.19 -0.91 2.25
N VAL A 83 -4.47 -0.62 2.49
CA VAL A 83 -5.46 -1.57 2.98
C VAL A 83 -6.72 -1.52 2.09
N ILE A 84 -7.64 -2.47 2.30
CA ILE A 84 -8.92 -2.49 1.59
C ILE A 84 -9.73 -1.21 1.85
N LYS A 85 -10.55 -0.79 0.89
CA LYS A 85 -11.30 0.48 0.96
C LYS A 85 -12.18 0.58 2.21
N GLY A 86 -12.74 -0.53 2.68
CA GLY A 86 -13.54 -0.55 3.90
C GLY A 86 -12.75 -0.20 5.16
N TRP A 87 -11.45 -0.50 5.21
CA TRP A 87 -10.56 -0.06 6.29
C TRP A 87 -10.20 1.42 6.14
N GLU A 88 -9.87 1.87 4.93
CA GLU A 88 -9.58 3.29 4.64
C GLU A 88 -10.72 4.19 5.11
N GLN A 89 -11.97 3.76 4.89
CA GLN A 89 -13.17 4.48 5.31
C GLN A 89 -13.52 4.24 6.78
N GLY A 90 -13.42 3.00 7.25
CA GLY A 90 -13.94 2.57 8.54
C GLY A 90 -13.05 2.90 9.74
N VAL A 91 -11.74 3.09 9.55
CA VAL A 91 -10.80 3.45 10.62
C VAL A 91 -10.68 4.96 10.80
N ALA A 92 -10.93 5.75 9.75
CA ALA A 92 -10.99 7.21 9.86
C ALA A 92 -11.99 7.64 10.95
N GLY A 93 -11.60 8.61 11.77
CA GLY A 93 -12.39 9.11 12.89
C GLY A 93 -12.40 8.19 14.13
N MET A 94 -11.64 7.10 14.16
CA MET A 94 -11.39 6.34 15.40
C MET A 94 -10.66 7.17 16.43
N LYS A 95 -10.94 6.97 17.72
CA LYS A 95 -10.10 7.48 18.82
C LYS A 95 -9.18 6.39 19.35
N ILE A 96 -7.99 6.76 19.82
CA ILE A 96 -7.12 5.81 20.54
C ILE A 96 -7.92 5.20 21.71
N GLY A 97 -7.84 3.87 21.85
CA GLY A 97 -8.58 3.07 22.83
C GLY A 97 -9.96 2.60 22.36
N GLU A 98 -10.42 3.05 21.19
CA GLU A 98 -11.71 2.65 20.64
C GLU A 98 -11.65 1.23 20.04
N LEU A 99 -12.70 0.43 20.29
CA LEU A 99 -12.97 -0.81 19.60
C LEU A 99 -14.21 -0.62 18.73
N ARG A 100 -14.11 -0.85 17.42
CA ARG A 100 -15.26 -0.84 16.51
C ARG A 100 -15.34 -2.09 15.66
N ARG A 101 -16.56 -2.41 15.22
CA ARG A 101 -16.87 -3.44 14.25
C ARG A 101 -17.16 -2.81 12.89
N LEU A 102 -16.48 -3.31 11.87
CA LEU A 102 -16.74 -2.98 10.47
C LEU A 102 -17.38 -4.18 9.78
N THR A 103 -18.55 -4.01 9.19
CA THR A 103 -19.11 -4.98 8.23
C THR A 103 -18.90 -4.44 6.83
N ILE A 104 -17.95 -5.04 6.11
CA ILE A 104 -17.40 -4.56 4.86
C ILE A 104 -17.98 -5.39 3.71
N PRO A 105 -18.76 -4.77 2.80
CA PRO A 105 -19.26 -5.44 1.61
C PRO A 105 -18.12 -5.79 0.65
N ALA A 106 -18.36 -6.74 -0.26
CA ALA A 106 -17.30 -7.28 -1.12
C ALA A 106 -16.60 -6.21 -1.98
N ASP A 107 -17.32 -5.23 -2.50
CA ASP A 107 -16.81 -4.15 -3.36
C ASP A 107 -15.87 -3.17 -2.62
N LEU A 108 -15.97 -3.10 -1.29
CA LEU A 108 -15.04 -2.38 -0.42
C LEU A 108 -13.96 -3.29 0.18
N ALA A 109 -13.99 -4.59 -0.14
CA ALA A 109 -13.04 -5.62 0.28
C ALA A 109 -12.29 -6.23 -0.94
N TYR A 110 -12.42 -7.54 -1.15
CA TYR A 110 -11.69 -8.30 -2.19
C TYR A 110 -12.54 -8.59 -3.46
N GLY A 111 -13.77 -8.07 -3.52
CA GLY A 111 -14.65 -8.14 -4.68
C GLY A 111 -14.93 -9.56 -5.18
N ALA A 112 -15.23 -9.66 -6.47
CA ALA A 112 -15.51 -10.94 -7.13
C ALA A 112 -14.30 -11.86 -7.25
N ALA A 113 -13.09 -11.36 -7.00
CA ALA A 113 -11.87 -12.17 -7.03
C ALA A 113 -11.68 -12.97 -5.74
N GLY A 114 -12.08 -12.42 -4.59
CA GLY A 114 -11.70 -12.99 -3.29
C GLY A 114 -10.20 -12.86 -3.02
N ALA A 115 -9.68 -13.64 -2.08
CA ALA A 115 -8.24 -13.68 -1.75
C ALA A 115 -7.78 -15.11 -1.44
N GLY A 116 -7.12 -15.71 -2.44
CA GLY A 116 -6.62 -17.09 -2.35
C GLY A 116 -7.72 -18.08 -1.96
N ASP A 117 -7.38 -19.03 -1.09
CA ASP A 117 -8.33 -20.02 -0.57
C ASP A 117 -9.02 -19.60 0.74
N VAL A 118 -8.69 -18.41 1.25
CA VAL A 118 -9.11 -17.96 2.59
C VAL A 118 -10.35 -17.07 2.52
N ILE A 119 -10.45 -16.22 1.50
CA ILE A 119 -11.58 -15.31 1.32
C ILE A 119 -12.28 -15.64 0.00
N PRO A 120 -13.53 -16.14 0.04
CA PRO A 120 -14.25 -16.50 -1.18
C PRO A 120 -14.64 -15.26 -2.01
N PRO A 121 -14.91 -15.45 -3.31
CA PRO A 121 -15.49 -14.42 -4.17
C PRO A 121 -16.75 -13.78 -3.58
N ASN A 122 -16.86 -12.47 -3.68
CA ASN A 122 -18.01 -11.68 -3.21
C ASN A 122 -18.31 -11.83 -1.70
N ALA A 123 -17.31 -12.17 -0.89
CA ALA A 123 -17.47 -12.28 0.55
C ALA A 123 -17.71 -10.91 1.21
N THR A 124 -18.67 -10.86 2.13
CA THR A 124 -18.75 -9.80 3.15
C THR A 124 -17.81 -10.16 4.29
N LEU A 125 -17.06 -9.18 4.78
CA LEU A 125 -16.10 -9.36 5.87
C LEU A 125 -16.56 -8.61 7.12
N VAL A 126 -16.32 -9.20 8.28
CA VAL A 126 -16.54 -8.56 9.58
C VAL A 126 -15.19 -8.39 10.27
N PHE A 127 -14.85 -7.15 10.63
CA PHE A 127 -13.63 -6.86 11.38
C PHE A 127 -13.96 -6.21 12.71
N ASP A 128 -13.41 -6.74 13.81
CA ASP A 128 -13.28 -5.98 15.05
C ASP A 128 -11.89 -5.34 15.07
N ILE A 129 -11.83 -4.01 15.22
CA ILE A 129 -10.59 -3.22 15.15
C ILE A 129 -10.47 -2.37 16.41
N GLU A 130 -9.34 -2.49 17.10
CA GLU A 130 -8.95 -1.68 18.26
C GLU A 130 -7.85 -0.70 17.84
N LEU A 131 -8.08 0.61 18.00
CA LEU A 131 -7.06 1.62 17.70
C LEU A 131 -6.13 1.80 18.91
N LEU A 132 -4.85 1.55 18.71
CA LEU A 132 -3.83 1.59 19.77
C LEU A 132 -3.03 2.89 19.77
N ALA A 133 -2.76 3.44 18.58
CA ALA A 133 -1.97 4.67 18.44
C ALA A 133 -2.27 5.37 17.12
N VAL A 134 -2.16 6.69 17.15
CA VAL A 134 -2.01 7.54 15.95
C VAL A 134 -0.67 8.27 16.03
N SER A 135 -0.02 8.45 14.90
CA SER A 135 1.20 9.23 14.78
C SER A 135 1.14 10.13 13.56
N ALA A 136 1.98 11.17 13.57
CA ALA A 136 2.14 12.07 12.43
C ALA A 136 2.35 11.30 11.11
N PRO A 137 1.94 11.89 9.97
CA PRO A 137 2.21 11.33 8.65
C PRO A 137 3.69 10.98 8.52
N VAL A 138 3.97 9.80 7.98
CA VAL A 138 5.35 9.45 7.63
C VAL A 138 5.75 10.36 6.47
N THR A 139 6.75 11.21 6.71
CA THR A 139 7.32 12.09 5.69
C THR A 139 8.68 11.58 5.26
N LEU A 140 9.02 11.78 3.99
CA LEU A 140 10.37 11.50 3.50
C LEU A 140 11.38 12.46 4.15
N GLY A 141 12.31 11.90 4.92
CA GLY A 141 13.37 12.68 5.55
C GLY A 141 14.30 13.32 4.52
N GLN A 142 14.56 14.61 4.68
CA GLN A 142 15.49 15.38 3.85
C GLN A 142 16.84 15.44 4.57
N ALA A 143 17.83 14.69 4.09
CA ALA A 143 19.14 14.57 4.73
C ALA A 143 20.18 15.47 4.06
N THR A 144 20.99 16.12 4.89
CA THR A 144 22.24 16.79 4.52
C THR A 144 23.42 15.80 4.52
N PRO A 145 24.61 16.18 4.01
CA PRO A 145 25.83 15.39 4.18
C PRO A 145 26.15 15.07 5.65
N GLU A 146 25.94 16.02 6.57
CA GLU A 146 26.13 15.84 8.00
C GLU A 146 25.17 14.80 8.58
N ASP A 147 23.90 14.82 8.15
CA ASP A 147 22.91 13.83 8.56
C ASP A 147 23.28 12.43 8.05
N LEU A 148 23.81 12.32 6.82
CA LEU A 148 24.28 11.04 6.29
C LEU A 148 25.45 10.48 7.10
N LEU A 149 26.41 11.33 7.47
CA LEU A 149 27.53 10.94 8.33
C LEU A 149 27.04 10.46 9.70
N GLN A 150 26.00 11.08 10.24
CA GLN A 150 25.38 10.65 11.49
C GLN A 150 24.65 9.31 11.30
N ALA A 151 23.87 9.16 10.23
CA ALA A 151 23.18 7.93 9.86
C ALA A 151 24.14 6.73 9.73
N GLN A 152 25.35 6.95 9.17
CA GLN A 152 26.40 5.92 9.13
C GLN A 152 26.84 5.46 10.53
N LYS A 153 26.99 6.39 11.49
CA LYS A 153 27.35 6.05 12.89
C LYS A 153 26.23 5.29 13.59
N ASP A 154 24.99 5.62 13.27
CA ASP A 154 23.79 5.01 13.84
C ASP A 154 23.45 3.66 13.19
N GLY A 155 24.22 3.23 12.19
CA GLY A 155 24.03 1.94 11.51
C GLY A 155 22.84 1.92 10.55
N VAL A 156 22.37 3.10 10.10
CA VAL A 156 21.32 3.22 9.08
C VAL A 156 21.79 2.61 7.77
N LEU A 157 20.91 1.89 7.08
CA LEU A 157 21.21 1.33 5.78
C LEU A 157 21.30 2.45 4.73
N ILE A 158 22.51 2.72 4.24
CA ILE A 158 22.72 3.70 3.16
C ILE A 158 22.69 2.99 1.81
N VAL A 159 21.84 3.44 0.89
CA VAL A 159 21.68 2.83 -0.44
C VAL A 159 21.88 3.85 -1.56
N ASP A 160 22.88 3.59 -2.39
CA ASP A 160 23.13 4.27 -3.65
C ASP A 160 22.25 3.66 -4.74
N ILE A 161 21.25 4.40 -5.19
CA ILE A 161 20.28 3.92 -6.19
C ILE A 161 20.69 4.19 -7.65
N ARG A 162 21.91 4.72 -7.87
CA ARG A 162 22.40 5.12 -9.19
C ARG A 162 22.78 3.90 -10.04
N ARG A 163 23.26 4.15 -11.25
CA ARG A 163 23.73 3.10 -12.16
C ARG A 163 25.24 2.89 -12.06
N ALA A 164 25.69 1.72 -12.52
CA ALA A 164 27.11 1.35 -12.53
C ALA A 164 28.01 2.33 -13.29
N ASP A 165 27.53 2.94 -14.39
CA ASP A 165 28.27 3.96 -15.12
C ASP A 165 28.49 5.23 -14.29
N GLU A 166 27.54 5.60 -13.43
CA GLU A 166 27.64 6.76 -12.53
C GLU A 166 28.59 6.48 -11.37
N TRP A 167 28.55 5.26 -10.82
CA TRP A 167 29.47 4.80 -9.77
C TRP A 167 30.92 4.81 -10.25
N ALA A 168 31.18 4.30 -11.46
CA ALA A 168 32.52 4.30 -12.05
C ALA A 168 33.08 5.72 -12.28
N GLN A 169 32.21 6.70 -12.55
CA GLN A 169 32.62 8.09 -12.81
C GLN A 169 32.94 8.89 -11.54
N THR A 170 32.18 8.67 -10.47
CA THR A 170 32.20 9.55 -9.28
C THR A 170 32.57 8.82 -8.00
N GLY A 171 32.71 7.50 -8.04
CA GLY A 171 32.79 6.66 -6.85
C GLY A 171 31.44 6.54 -6.14
N VAL A 172 31.48 5.98 -4.94
CA VAL A 172 30.34 5.82 -4.03
C VAL A 172 30.68 6.37 -2.65
N ILE A 173 29.66 6.66 -1.84
CA ILE A 173 29.86 7.00 -0.43
C ILE A 173 30.29 5.72 0.30
N GLU A 174 31.33 5.82 1.14
CA GLU A 174 31.88 4.67 1.86
C GLU A 174 30.80 3.95 2.69
N GLY A 175 30.78 2.61 2.65
CA GLY A 175 29.81 1.80 3.38
C GLY A 175 28.41 1.73 2.77
N ALA A 176 28.10 2.51 1.71
CA ALA A 176 26.82 2.43 1.02
C ALA A 176 26.67 1.11 0.25
N LYS A 177 25.45 0.56 0.23
CA LYS A 177 25.07 -0.53 -0.67
C LYS A 177 24.65 0.04 -2.02
N THR A 178 25.04 -0.61 -3.10
CA THR A 178 24.78 -0.14 -4.47
C THR A 178 23.73 -1.00 -5.15
N ILE A 179 22.61 -0.40 -5.57
CA ILE A 179 21.55 -1.07 -6.34
C ILE A 179 21.09 -0.13 -7.45
N THR A 180 20.98 -0.59 -8.68
CA THR A 180 20.40 0.23 -9.74
C THR A 180 18.88 0.24 -9.64
N ALA A 181 18.28 1.38 -9.24
CA ALA A 181 16.83 1.49 -9.16
C ALA A 181 16.16 1.83 -10.49
N PHE A 182 16.82 2.61 -11.35
CA PHE A 182 16.21 3.11 -12.58
C PHE A 182 17.09 2.82 -13.80
N GLN A 183 16.44 2.35 -14.85
CA GLN A 183 17.02 2.19 -16.18
C GLN A 183 17.25 3.56 -16.85
N THR A 184 17.96 3.57 -17.98
CA THR A 184 18.29 4.81 -18.72
C THR A 184 17.07 5.52 -19.30
N ASN A 185 16.01 4.78 -19.60
CA ASN A 185 14.70 5.30 -20.01
C ASN A 185 13.85 5.82 -18.82
N GLY A 186 14.35 5.73 -17.59
CA GLY A 186 13.66 6.18 -16.38
C GLY A 186 12.68 5.16 -15.77
N SER A 187 12.47 3.98 -16.36
CA SER A 187 11.64 2.96 -15.72
C SER A 187 12.37 2.31 -14.53
N LEU A 188 11.61 1.84 -13.55
CA LEU A 188 12.15 1.06 -12.44
C LEU A 188 12.83 -0.21 -12.99
N HIS A 189 14.01 -0.55 -12.45
CA HIS A 189 14.71 -1.77 -12.82
C HIS A 189 13.88 -2.99 -12.37
N PRO A 190 13.70 -4.02 -13.21
CA PRO A 190 12.83 -5.16 -12.89
C PRO A 190 13.24 -5.89 -11.61
N ASP A 191 14.55 -5.98 -11.36
CA ASP A 191 15.10 -6.67 -10.18
C ASP A 191 15.17 -5.77 -8.94
N PHE A 192 14.88 -4.47 -9.07
CA PHE A 192 15.08 -3.50 -7.98
C PHE A 192 14.37 -3.91 -6.69
N GLN A 193 13.09 -4.29 -6.79
CA GLN A 193 12.30 -4.62 -5.63
C GLN A 193 12.88 -5.84 -4.89
N GLN A 194 13.28 -6.88 -5.62
CA GLN A 194 13.87 -8.08 -5.02
C GLN A 194 15.21 -7.74 -4.35
N ASP A 195 16.09 -7.04 -5.05
CA ASP A 195 17.43 -6.69 -4.56
C ASP A 195 17.35 -5.76 -3.35
N PHE A 196 16.45 -4.78 -3.39
CA PHE A 196 16.25 -3.83 -2.30
C PHE A 196 15.72 -4.52 -1.05
N MET A 197 14.71 -5.39 -1.19
CA MET A 197 14.15 -6.15 -0.06
C MET A 197 15.18 -7.12 0.53
N ALA A 198 16.09 -7.67 -0.28
CA ALA A 198 17.17 -8.53 0.21
C ALA A 198 18.19 -7.79 1.09
N LEU A 199 18.27 -6.45 1.01
CA LEU A 199 19.11 -5.64 1.89
C LEU A 199 18.49 -5.37 3.27
N LEU A 200 17.18 -5.54 3.43
CA LEU A 200 16.46 -5.14 4.63
C LEU A 200 16.36 -6.30 5.63
N PRO A 201 16.99 -6.20 6.82
CA PRO A 201 16.80 -7.20 7.87
C PRO A 201 15.35 -7.31 8.31
N THR A 202 14.65 -6.18 8.39
CA THR A 202 13.21 -6.10 8.70
C THR A 202 12.55 -4.99 7.87
N PRO A 203 11.22 -5.04 7.67
CA PRO A 203 10.49 -3.96 7.00
C PRO A 203 10.59 -2.58 7.67
N ASP A 204 10.97 -2.53 8.95
CA ASP A 204 11.10 -1.28 9.72
C ASP A 204 12.54 -0.74 9.75
N THR A 205 13.46 -1.38 8.99
CA THR A 205 14.87 -0.96 8.92
C THR A 205 14.96 0.48 8.41
N PRO A 206 15.60 1.41 9.14
CA PRO A 206 15.85 2.76 8.64
C PRO A 206 16.71 2.74 7.39
N VAL A 207 16.27 3.43 6.33
CA VAL A 207 16.99 3.52 5.06
C VAL A 207 17.23 4.98 4.68
N LEU A 208 18.47 5.29 4.30
CA LEU A 208 18.84 6.54 3.68
C LEU A 208 19.26 6.28 2.23
N LEU A 209 18.47 6.79 1.29
CA LEU A 209 18.76 6.66 -0.14
C LEU A 209 19.60 7.83 -0.63
N TYR A 210 20.46 7.61 -1.61
CA TYR A 210 20.96 8.74 -2.42
C TYR A 210 21.04 8.39 -3.90
N CYS A 211 20.86 9.41 -4.73
CA CYS A 211 21.11 9.33 -6.17
C CYS A 211 22.09 10.42 -6.58
N ARG A 212 22.13 10.76 -7.88
CA ARG A 212 23.01 11.81 -8.38
C ARG A 212 22.68 13.18 -7.78
N SER A 213 21.41 13.57 -7.77
CA SER A 213 20.97 14.95 -7.46
C SER A 213 19.75 15.03 -6.53
N GLY A 214 19.41 13.95 -5.83
CA GLY A 214 18.21 13.88 -4.97
C GLY A 214 16.89 13.49 -5.65
N ASN A 215 16.63 13.96 -6.87
CA ASN A 215 15.30 13.81 -7.50
C ASN A 215 14.79 12.36 -7.65
N ARG A 216 15.68 11.40 -7.99
CA ARG A 216 15.26 9.98 -8.13
C ARG A 216 14.89 9.37 -6.78
N THR A 217 15.64 9.74 -5.74
CA THR A 217 15.41 9.25 -4.38
C THR A 217 14.24 9.92 -3.71
N GLU A 218 13.89 11.15 -4.08
CA GLU A 218 12.66 11.78 -3.64
C GLU A 218 11.44 10.98 -4.12
N ASN A 219 11.32 10.77 -5.42
CA ASN A 219 10.21 9.99 -6.01
C ASN A 219 10.16 8.55 -5.47
N LEU A 220 11.31 7.87 -5.44
CA LEU A 220 11.37 6.50 -4.95
C LEU A 220 11.06 6.43 -3.45
N GLY A 221 11.61 7.34 -2.64
CA GLY A 221 11.42 7.38 -1.20
C GLY A 221 9.95 7.62 -0.84
N MET A 222 9.28 8.53 -1.55
CA MET A 222 7.83 8.72 -1.41
C MET A 222 7.06 7.44 -1.77
N ALA A 223 7.41 6.76 -2.87
CA ALA A 223 6.76 5.50 -3.23
C ALA A 223 6.98 4.39 -2.18
N LEU A 224 8.18 4.29 -1.57
CA LEU A 224 8.44 3.36 -0.47
C LEU A 224 7.52 3.63 0.72
N ILE A 225 7.33 4.89 1.08
CA ILE A 225 6.45 5.30 2.19
C ILE A 225 4.98 5.03 1.85
N GLU A 226 4.51 5.57 0.73
CA GLU A 226 3.10 5.58 0.37
C GLU A 226 2.60 4.20 -0.06
N GLN A 227 3.35 3.51 -0.92
CA GLN A 227 2.88 2.27 -1.54
C GLN A 227 3.34 1.01 -0.79
N LEU A 228 4.52 1.06 -0.17
CA LEU A 228 5.12 -0.11 0.49
C LEU A 228 5.11 -0.02 2.02
N GLY A 229 4.58 1.07 2.59
CA GLY A 229 4.34 1.20 4.02
C GLY A 229 5.57 1.43 4.88
N PHE A 230 6.72 1.77 4.27
CA PHE A 230 7.94 2.08 4.99
C PHE A 230 7.73 3.31 5.88
N SER A 231 8.24 3.24 7.11
CA SER A 231 8.05 4.27 8.14
C SER A 231 9.31 5.11 8.39
N GLN A 232 10.48 4.65 7.95
CA GLN A 232 11.78 5.25 8.23
C GLN A 232 12.60 5.36 6.94
N VAL A 233 12.23 6.31 6.09
CA VAL A 233 12.92 6.59 4.83
C VAL A 233 13.40 8.03 4.83
N SER A 234 14.68 8.23 4.54
CA SER A 234 15.25 9.53 4.22
C SER A 234 16.02 9.46 2.90
N HIS A 235 16.34 10.61 2.34
CA HIS A 235 17.30 10.67 1.24
C HIS A 235 18.23 11.86 1.36
N LEU A 236 19.42 11.71 0.78
CA LEU A 236 20.35 12.82 0.62
C LEU A 236 19.77 13.79 -0.43
N SER A 237 19.31 14.96 0.03
CA SER A 237 18.45 15.85 -0.75
C SER A 237 19.11 16.40 -2.00
N GLU A 238 20.42 16.65 -1.95
CA GLU A 238 21.20 17.11 -3.12
C GLU A 238 21.98 15.97 -3.80
N GLY A 239 21.75 14.73 -3.36
CA GLY A 239 22.44 13.55 -3.82
C GLY A 239 23.96 13.63 -3.66
N ILE A 240 24.67 12.81 -4.42
CA ILE A 240 26.13 12.76 -4.37
C ILE A 240 26.79 14.05 -4.88
N LEU A 241 26.09 14.85 -5.70
CA LEU A 241 26.60 16.14 -6.15
C LEU A 241 26.77 17.09 -4.96
N GLY A 242 25.72 17.25 -4.13
CA GLY A 242 25.81 18.05 -2.91
C GLY A 242 26.82 17.49 -1.90
N TRP A 243 26.93 16.17 -1.79
CA TRP A 243 27.98 15.52 -0.99
C TRP A 243 29.40 15.97 -1.39
N THR A 244 29.68 15.96 -2.69
CA THR A 244 30.99 16.37 -3.21
C THR A 244 31.20 17.88 -3.13
N GLU A 245 30.15 18.68 -3.33
CA GLU A 245 30.19 20.14 -3.22
C GLU A 245 30.50 20.60 -1.79
N ALA A 246 29.95 19.90 -0.80
CA ALA A 246 30.29 20.05 0.61
C ALA A 246 31.71 19.56 0.98
N GLY A 247 32.48 19.05 0.01
CA GLY A 247 33.88 18.66 0.18
C GLY A 247 34.08 17.26 0.75
N HIS A 248 33.03 16.44 0.85
CA HIS A 248 33.15 15.06 1.31
C HIS A 248 33.67 14.15 0.19
N LYS A 249 34.43 13.12 0.60
CA LYS A 249 35.09 12.19 -0.31
C LYS A 249 34.18 11.03 -0.70
N THR A 250 34.48 10.45 -1.85
CA THR A 250 33.93 9.17 -2.31
C THR A 250 35.04 8.13 -2.35
N VAL A 251 34.66 6.85 -2.36
CA VAL A 251 35.55 5.72 -2.60
C VAL A 251 35.37 5.20 -4.02
N ILE A 252 36.45 4.69 -4.62
CA ILE A 252 36.41 4.12 -5.96
C ILE A 252 35.47 2.91 -5.96
N TYR A 253 34.55 2.87 -6.92
CA TYR A 253 33.72 1.70 -7.16
C TYR A 253 34.55 0.67 -7.95
N THR A 254 34.80 -0.48 -7.35
CA THR A 254 35.60 -1.59 -7.92
C THR A 254 34.74 -2.80 -8.22
#